data_AF-A0A4R8GM50-F1
#
_entry.id   AF-A0A4R8GM50-F1
#
_cell.length_a   1.000
_cell.length_b   1.000
_cell.length_c   1.000
_cell.angle_alpha   90.00
_cell.angle_beta   90.00
_cell.angle_gamma   90.00
#
_symmetry.space_group_name_H-M   'P 1'
#
loop_
_entity.id
_entity.type
_entity.pdbx_description
1 polymer ?
#
loop_
_entity_poly.entity_id
_entity_poly.type
_entity_poly.pdbx_seq_one_letter_code
_entity_poly.pdbx_strand_id
1 'polypeptide(L)'
;MSFFPNFYHGDTDTRDDLKLEHDRYHVYLNGKFVGDKVLLGESESIFDLNNYLKRQGFNDFISDLEGDHFLIESKNSDSYTQIKRDLEGHLSIR
;
A
#
# COMPACT_ATOMS: atom_id res chain seq x y z
N MET A 1 40.50 37.54 -2.42
CA MET A 1 39.81 36.32 -1.96
C MET A 1 38.37 36.39 -2.43
N SER A 2 38.02 35.63 -3.48
CA SER A 2 36.63 35.56 -3.95
C SER A 2 35.93 34.44 -3.20
N PHE A 3 35.02 34.81 -2.30
CA PHE A 3 34.11 33.89 -1.63
C PHE A 3 32.91 33.67 -2.55
N PHE A 4 32.89 32.54 -3.24
CA PHE A 4 31.68 32.01 -3.84
C PHE A 4 31.05 31.03 -2.84
N PRO A 5 29.80 31.23 -2.39
CA PRO A 5 29.10 30.21 -1.63
C PRO A 5 28.77 29.05 -2.58
N ASN A 6 29.45 27.92 -2.38
CA ASN A 6 29.03 26.64 -2.92
C ASN A 6 27.75 26.21 -2.19
N PHE A 7 26.62 26.24 -2.89
CA PHE A 7 25.45 25.48 -2.46
C PHE A 7 25.71 24.02 -2.81
N TYR A 8 26.01 23.23 -1.79
CA TYR A 8 26.05 21.78 -1.87
C TYR A 8 24.61 21.31 -2.13
N HIS A 9 24.28 21.04 -3.40
CA HIS A 9 23.04 20.36 -3.77
C HIS A 9 23.27 18.89 -3.43
N GLY A 10 22.83 18.48 -2.25
CA GLY A 10 22.81 17.10 -1.83
C GLY A 10 21.79 16.34 -2.67
N ASP A 11 22.27 15.74 -3.74
CA ASP A 11 21.62 14.63 -4.43
C ASP A 11 21.50 13.48 -3.43
N THR A 12 20.34 13.39 -2.77
CA THR A 12 19.95 12.18 -2.04
C THR A 12 18.99 11.42 -2.92
N ASP A 13 19.56 10.54 -3.74
CA ASP A 13 18.94 9.34 -4.27
C ASP A 13 18.44 8.48 -3.09
N THR A 14 17.31 8.85 -2.50
CA THR A 14 16.44 7.92 -1.78
C THR A 14 15.31 7.54 -2.70
N ARG A 15 15.52 6.39 -3.36
CA ARG A 15 14.50 5.62 -4.04
C ARG A 15 13.24 5.51 -3.18
N ASP A 16 12.11 5.83 -3.80
CA ASP A 16 10.80 5.27 -3.47
C ASP A 16 10.18 5.67 -2.12
N ASP A 17 9.58 6.86 -2.06
CA ASP A 17 8.42 7.08 -1.20
C ASP A 17 7.39 7.87 -2.03
N LEU A 18 6.68 7.08 -2.82
CA LEU A 18 5.48 7.38 -3.59
C LEU A 18 4.70 8.58 -3.02
N LYS A 19 4.92 9.75 -3.62
CA LYS A 19 4.00 10.87 -3.57
C LYS A 19 2.61 10.33 -3.93
N LEU A 20 1.72 10.27 -2.93
CA LEU A 20 0.32 9.89 -3.03
C LEU A 20 -0.42 10.91 -3.92
N GLU A 21 -0.28 10.79 -5.23
CA GLU A 21 -1.11 11.48 -6.24
C GLU A 21 -2.25 10.58 -6.77
N HIS A 22 -2.39 9.38 -6.23
CA HIS A 22 -3.39 8.42 -6.67
C HIS A 22 -4.51 8.30 -5.63
N ASP A 23 -5.69 8.82 -5.99
CA ASP A 23 -6.91 8.67 -5.18
C ASP A 23 -7.41 7.22 -5.14
N ARG A 24 -6.89 6.33 -5.99
CA ARG A 24 -7.32 4.93 -6.14
C ARG A 24 -6.14 3.98 -6.24
N TYR A 25 -6.23 2.88 -5.52
CA TYR A 25 -5.31 1.75 -5.55
C TYR A 25 -6.04 0.47 -5.91
N HIS A 26 -5.48 -0.33 -6.81
CA HIS A 26 -5.98 -1.66 -7.16
C HIS A 26 -5.40 -2.70 -6.21
N VAL A 27 -6.25 -3.40 -5.47
CA VAL A 27 -5.84 -4.39 -4.47
C VAL A 27 -5.86 -5.78 -5.09
N TYR A 28 -4.73 -6.45 -5.00
CA TYR A 28 -4.52 -7.82 -5.46
C TYR A 28 -4.15 -8.71 -4.28
N LEU A 29 -4.73 -9.90 -4.19
CA LEU A 29 -4.38 -10.92 -3.22
C LEU A 29 -3.88 -12.16 -3.96
N ASN A 30 -2.60 -12.52 -3.75
CA ASN A 30 -1.94 -13.65 -4.41
C ASN A 30 -2.09 -13.57 -5.95
N GLY A 31 -1.91 -12.37 -6.49
CA GLY A 31 -2.09 -12.06 -7.92
C GLY A 31 -3.53 -12.04 -8.43
N LYS A 32 -4.54 -12.17 -7.54
CA LYS A 32 -5.97 -12.06 -7.89
C LYS A 32 -6.49 -10.69 -7.51
N PHE A 33 -7.06 -9.96 -8.48
CA PHE A 33 -7.75 -8.71 -8.20
C PHE A 33 -8.93 -8.96 -7.24
N VAL A 34 -8.97 -8.19 -6.16
CA VAL A 34 -9.99 -8.29 -5.11
C VAL A 34 -10.93 -7.09 -5.14
N GLY A 35 -10.40 -5.90 -5.42
CA GLY A 35 -11.17 -4.67 -5.50
C GLY A 35 -10.28 -3.43 -5.51
N ASP A 36 -10.92 -2.26 -5.52
CA ASP A 36 -10.24 -0.97 -5.55
C ASP A 36 -10.39 -0.25 -4.20
N LYS A 37 -9.29 0.24 -3.64
CA LYS A 37 -9.31 1.11 -2.46
C LYS A 37 -9.19 2.56 -2.92
N VAL A 38 -10.24 3.33 -2.72
CA VAL A 38 -10.22 4.79 -2.92
C VAL A 38 -9.82 5.48 -1.61
N LEU A 39 -8.75 6.27 -1.65
CA LEU A 39 -8.32 7.14 -0.55
C LEU A 39 -9.02 8.49 -0.76
N LEU A 40 -9.95 8.84 0.12
CA LEU A 40 -10.75 10.07 -0.01
C LEU A 40 -10.15 11.25 0.76
N GLY A 41 -9.18 10.99 1.64
CA GLY A 41 -8.50 12.02 2.42
C GLY A 41 -7.02 11.72 2.58
N GLU A 42 -6.23 12.78 2.74
CA GLU A 42 -4.76 12.73 2.90
C GLU A 42 -4.29 11.92 4.12
N SER A 43 -5.19 11.62 5.07
CA SER A 43 -4.91 10.75 6.22
C SER A 43 -5.21 9.27 5.98
N GLU A 44 -5.95 8.91 4.92
CA GLU A 44 -6.12 7.52 4.53
C GLU A 44 -4.86 7.06 3.78
N SER A 45 -4.39 5.86 4.11
CA SER A 45 -3.27 5.23 3.40
C SER A 45 -3.66 3.83 2.98
N ILE A 46 -3.16 3.37 1.85
CA ILE A 46 -3.36 1.99 1.41
C ILE A 46 -2.80 0.98 2.43
N PHE A 47 -1.76 1.36 3.17
CA PHE A 47 -1.19 0.59 4.27
C PHE A 47 -2.15 0.40 5.46
N ASP A 48 -3.25 1.15 5.55
CA ASP A 48 -4.29 0.92 6.55
C ASP A 48 -4.91 -0.48 6.40
N LEU A 49 -4.95 -1.03 5.17
CA LEU A 49 -5.37 -2.41 4.93
C LEU A 49 -4.45 -3.41 5.64
N ASN A 50 -3.15 -3.14 5.74
CA ASN A 50 -2.22 -3.99 6.47
C ASN A 50 -2.57 -4.01 7.97
N ASN A 51 -2.82 -2.84 8.57
CA ASN A 51 -3.27 -2.75 9.95
C ASN A 51 -4.62 -3.43 10.16
N TYR A 52 -5.56 -3.27 9.23
CA TYR A 52 -6.86 -3.92 9.27
C TYR A 52 -6.73 -5.45 9.30
N LEU A 53 -5.94 -6.03 8.40
CA LEU A 53 -5.69 -7.47 8.35
C LEU A 53 -4.97 -7.98 9.61
N LYS A 54 -4.00 -7.22 10.14
CA LYS A 54 -3.36 -7.53 11.43
C LYS A 54 -4.35 -7.52 12.59
N ARG A 55 -5.29 -6.57 12.62
CA ARG A 55 -6.35 -6.49 13.65
C ARG A 55 -7.33 -7.65 13.57
N GLN A 56 -7.56 -8.21 12.37
CA GLN A 56 -8.32 -9.46 12.18
C GLN A 56 -7.56 -10.71 12.65
N GLY A 57 -6.25 -10.59 12.94
CA GLY A 57 -5.40 -11.69 13.40
C GLY A 57 -4.50 -12.29 12.31
N PHE A 58 -4.56 -11.76 11.07
CA PHE A 58 -3.65 -12.18 10.01
C PHE A 58 -2.27 -11.56 10.23
N ASN A 59 -1.26 -12.39 10.43
CA ASN A 59 0.13 -11.92 10.54
C ASN A 59 1.04 -12.61 9.50
N ASP A 60 0.52 -13.63 8.81
CA ASP A 60 1.25 -14.46 7.85
C ASP A 60 0.95 -14.02 6.40
N PHE A 61 1.05 -12.70 6.17
CA PHE A 61 0.94 -12.12 4.84
C PHE A 61 2.02 -11.07 4.64
N ILE A 62 2.36 -10.86 3.37
CA ILE A 62 3.28 -9.83 2.92
C ILE A 62 2.45 -8.87 2.08
N SER A 63 2.73 -7.58 2.16
CA SER A 63 2.08 -6.57 1.33
C SER A 63 3.14 -5.71 0.67
N ASP A 64 2.97 -5.47 -0.62
CA ASP A 64 3.84 -4.65 -1.45
C ASP A 64 2.99 -3.60 -2.19
N LEU A 65 3.60 -2.47 -2.54
CA LEU A 65 2.93 -1.38 -3.22
C LEU A 65 3.75 -0.99 -4.44
N GLU A 66 3.27 -1.39 -5.61
CA GLU A 66 3.87 -1.07 -6.90
C GLU A 66 3.02 0.01 -7.60
N GLY A 67 3.34 1.29 -7.37
CA GLY A 67 2.59 2.42 -7.95
C GLY A 67 1.16 2.49 -7.43
N ASP A 68 0.17 2.25 -8.29
CA ASP A 68 -1.26 2.14 -7.95
C ASP A 68 -1.71 0.70 -7.63
N HIS A 69 -0.81 -0.29 -7.72
CA HIS A 69 -1.11 -1.68 -7.41
C HIS A 69 -0.67 -2.05 -5.99
N PHE A 70 -1.63 -2.41 -5.14
CA PHE A 70 -1.36 -2.96 -3.82
C PHE A 70 -1.43 -4.48 -3.85
N LEU A 71 -0.29 -5.14 -3.69
CA LEU A 71 -0.13 -6.58 -3.78
C LEU A 71 -0.08 -7.16 -2.37
N ILE A 72 -0.94 -8.13 -2.08
CA ILE A 72 -0.95 -8.84 -0.82
C ILE A 72 -0.68 -10.30 -1.11
N GLU A 73 0.35 -10.88 -0.52
CA GLU A 73 0.68 -12.29 -0.62
C GLU A 73 0.41 -12.99 0.71
N SER A 74 -0.53 -13.92 0.71
CA SER A 74 -0.78 -14.80 1.85
C SER A 74 -0.08 -16.14 1.62
N LYS A 75 0.72 -16.58 2.60
CA LYS A 75 1.39 -17.91 2.52
C LYS A 75 0.42 -19.06 2.78
N ASN A 76 -0.67 -18.80 3.49
CA ASN A 76 -1.65 -19.82 3.86
C ASN A 76 -2.93 -19.69 3.03
N SER A 77 -3.44 -20.82 2.52
CA SER A 77 -4.68 -20.90 1.73
C SER A 77 -5.93 -20.58 2.56
N ASP A 78 -5.93 -20.97 3.84
CA ASP A 78 -7.00 -20.61 4.78
C ASP A 78 -7.04 -19.10 5.00
N SER A 79 -5.88 -18.50 5.26
CA SER A 79 -5.73 -17.05 5.38
C SER A 79 -6.11 -16.34 4.09
N TYR A 80 -5.76 -16.88 2.92
CA TYR A 80 -6.15 -16.30 1.63
C TYR A 80 -7.67 -16.14 1.52
N THR A 81 -8.43 -17.20 1.84
CA THR A 81 -9.90 -17.16 1.69
C THR A 81 -10.52 -16.16 2.66
N GLN A 82 -10.01 -16.10 3.89
CA GLN A 82 -10.52 -15.16 4.90
C GLN A 82 -10.14 -13.71 4.55
N ILE A 83 -8.87 -13.43 4.24
CA ILE A 83 -8.38 -12.11 3.80
C ILE A 83 -9.17 -11.65 2.58
N LYS A 84 -9.37 -12.53 1.58
CA LYS A 84 -10.14 -12.20 0.38
C LYS A 84 -11.56 -11.77 0.74
N ARG A 85 -12.26 -12.56 1.56
CA ARG A 85 -13.64 -12.25 1.98
C ARG A 85 -13.71 -10.93 2.75
N ASP A 86 -12.75 -10.69 3.63
CA ASP A 86 -12.70 -9.47 4.45
C ASP A 86 -12.45 -8.23 3.59
N LEU A 87 -11.50 -8.31 2.67
CA LEU A 87 -11.21 -7.25 1.71
C LEU A 87 -12.38 -7.01 0.76
N GLU A 88 -12.99 -8.07 0.20
CA GLU A 88 -14.19 -7.93 -0.63
C GLU A 88 -15.31 -7.22 0.12
N GLY A 89 -15.54 -7.56 1.39
CA GLY A 89 -16.51 -6.89 2.24
C GLY A 89 -16.19 -5.41 2.46
N HIS A 90 -14.94 -5.10 2.82
CA HIS A 90 -14.51 -3.74 3.10
C HIS A 90 -14.47 -2.83 1.86
N LEU A 91 -14.13 -3.40 0.69
CA LEU A 91 -14.02 -2.68 -0.57
C LEU A 91 -15.38 -2.55 -1.29
N SER A 92 -16.29 -3.51 -1.13
CA SER A 92 -17.62 -3.49 -1.80
C SER A 92 -18.66 -2.57 -1.14
N ILE A 93 -18.39 -2.03 0.05
CA ILE A 93 -19.35 -1.23 0.82
C ILE A 93 -19.30 0.27 0.49
N ARG A 94 -18.37 0.72 -0.37
CA ARG A 94 -18.29 2.13 -0.82
C ARG A 94 -18.86 2.32 -2.22
#